data_AF-A0A381WN95-F1
#
_entry.id   AF-A0A381WN95-F1
#
_cell.length_a   1.000
_cell.length_b   1.000
_cell.length_c   1.000
_cell.angle_alpha   90.00
_cell.angle_beta   90.00
_cell.angle_gamma   90.00
#
_symmetry.space_group_name_H-M   'P 1'
#
loop_
_entity.id
_entity.type
_entity.pdbx_description
1 polymer ?
#
loop_
_entity_poly.entity_id
_entity_poly.type
_entity_poly.pdbx_seq_one_letter_code
_entity_poly.pdbx_strand_id
1 'polypeptide(L)'
;MKKYFTLIYLLLFTIGFSQDEALDKYKRTTHSAGKITANTDRKYGDHSGNRVLCRFFNFGGIGDASSPFSGVYPIGSGYSYFYEFTPVIAASVIDTNGIRRHIVSDGAVAPAMVDDSPEGTPWGFEPLPGYADPNQEHLAMSDDEDSWPASWPNRADDWDGSWNGQYGKYTRADQESYFVMDDYYNNEFAFFPDSNDAGQVERRAGL
;
A
#
# COMPACT_ATOMS: atom_id res chain seq x y z
N MET A 1 -33.33 31.44 67.12
CA MET A 1 -33.28 30.16 66.38
C MET A 1 -32.82 30.45 64.95
N LYS A 2 -31.59 30.08 64.58
CA LYS A 2 -31.10 30.21 63.20
C LYS A 2 -31.44 28.92 62.44
N LYS A 3 -32.20 29.03 61.35
CA LYS A 3 -32.49 27.91 60.45
C LYS A 3 -31.39 27.84 59.39
N TYR A 4 -30.72 26.70 59.29
CA TYR A 4 -29.77 26.44 58.21
C TYR A 4 -30.48 25.62 57.13
N PHE A 5 -30.48 26.12 55.90
CA PHE A 5 -30.94 25.39 54.72
C PHE A 5 -29.72 24.80 54.02
N THR A 6 -29.66 23.47 53.93
CA THR A 6 -28.63 22.75 53.18
C THR A 6 -29.08 22.63 51.73
N LEU A 7 -28.35 23.25 50.80
CA LEU A 7 -28.60 23.16 49.37
C LEU A 7 -27.79 21.98 48.80
N ILE A 8 -28.46 20.95 48.26
CA ILE A 8 -27.81 19.82 47.60
C ILE A 8 -27.76 20.10 46.10
N TYR A 9 -26.57 20.25 45.54
CA TYR A 9 -26.35 20.31 44.09
C TYR A 9 -26.29 18.87 43.54
N LEU A 10 -27.24 18.51 42.67
CA LEU A 10 -27.18 17.26 41.89
C LEU A 10 -26.40 17.53 40.59
N LEU A 11 -25.18 17.01 40.53
CA LEU A 11 -24.38 16.94 39.30
C LEU A 11 -24.92 15.79 38.43
N LEU A 12 -25.67 16.12 37.38
CA LEU A 12 -26.06 15.19 36.33
C LEU A 12 -24.84 14.94 35.41
N PHE A 13 -24.14 13.83 35.62
CA PHE A 13 -23.18 13.32 34.65
C PHE A 13 -23.95 12.68 33.49
N THR A 14 -23.98 13.34 32.34
CA THR A 14 -24.37 12.69 31.09
C THR A 14 -23.23 11.78 30.66
N ILE A 15 -23.41 10.47 30.83
CA ILE A 15 -22.54 9.47 30.21
C ILE A 15 -22.87 9.53 28.72
N GLY A 16 -22.01 10.18 27.94
CA GLY A 16 -22.02 10.07 26.49
C GLY A 16 -21.62 8.64 26.14
N PHE A 17 -22.57 7.83 25.68
CA PHE A 17 -22.24 6.56 25.02
C PHE A 17 -21.57 6.91 23.68
N SER A 18 -20.23 6.87 23.65
CA SER A 18 -19.51 6.67 22.41
C SER A 18 -19.95 5.31 21.87
N GLN A 19 -20.54 5.26 20.67
CA GLN A 19 -20.60 3.99 19.95
C GLN A 19 -19.14 3.55 19.76
N ASP A 20 -18.86 2.34 20.22
CA ASP A 20 -17.54 1.74 20.20
C ASP A 20 -17.19 1.40 18.74
N GLU A 21 -16.55 2.33 18.02
CA GLU A 21 -16.13 2.17 16.61
C GLU A 21 -15.28 0.91 16.40
N ALA A 22 -14.61 0.44 17.46
CA ALA A 22 -13.76 -0.74 17.46
C ALA A 22 -14.50 -2.05 17.15
N LEU A 23 -15.81 -2.13 17.44
CA LEU A 23 -16.59 -3.36 17.24
C LEU A 23 -16.95 -3.62 15.76
N ASP A 24 -16.94 -2.58 14.91
CA ASP A 24 -17.26 -2.73 13.48
C ASP A 24 -16.03 -2.97 12.59
N LYS A 25 -14.80 -2.61 13.02
CA LYS A 25 -13.55 -2.90 12.28
C LYS A 25 -13.32 -4.42 12.12
N TYR A 26 -13.97 -5.25 12.95
CA TYR A 26 -13.69 -6.70 13.03
C TYR A 26 -14.90 -7.59 12.73
N LYS A 27 -15.81 -7.22 11.82
CA LYS A 27 -16.81 -8.19 11.33
C LYS A 27 -16.12 -9.24 10.45
N ARG A 28 -15.64 -10.30 11.10
CA ARG A 28 -15.02 -11.49 10.51
C ARG A 28 -15.93 -12.03 9.40
N THR A 29 -15.61 -11.73 8.16
CA THR A 29 -16.27 -12.36 7.03
C THR A 29 -15.81 -13.82 6.99
N THR A 30 -16.76 -14.75 7.00
CA THR A 30 -16.53 -16.21 6.93
C THR A 30 -15.84 -16.69 5.65
N HIS A 31 -15.37 -15.76 4.81
CA HIS A 31 -14.74 -15.98 3.50
C HIS A 31 -13.42 -15.20 3.32
N SER A 32 -12.81 -14.66 4.39
CA SER A 32 -11.41 -14.21 4.30
C SER A 32 -10.52 -15.45 4.28
N ALA A 33 -10.37 -16.07 3.10
CA ALA A 33 -9.25 -16.97 2.89
C ALA A 33 -8.00 -16.11 3.11
N GLY A 34 -7.25 -16.39 4.17
CA GLY A 34 -6.05 -15.63 4.52
C GLY A 34 -5.20 -15.46 3.27
N LYS A 35 -4.99 -14.20 2.87
CA LYS A 35 -4.33 -13.85 1.62
C LYS A 35 -2.80 -13.92 1.84
N ILE A 36 -2.32 -15.12 2.21
CA ILE A 36 -0.96 -15.43 2.68
C ILE A 36 0.12 -15.09 1.62
N THR A 37 -0.25 -14.89 0.35
CA THR A 37 0.67 -14.54 -0.74
C THR A 37 0.73 -13.04 -1.07
N ALA A 38 0.03 -12.17 -0.34
CA ALA A 38 -0.07 -10.75 -0.68
C ALA A 38 1.29 -10.07 -0.90
N ASN A 39 2.30 -10.47 -0.12
CA ASN A 39 3.63 -9.87 -0.13
C ASN A 39 4.71 -10.70 -0.84
N THR A 40 4.38 -11.83 -1.48
CA THR A 40 5.40 -12.75 -2.04
C THR A 40 6.14 -12.17 -3.24
N ASP A 41 5.53 -11.22 -3.93
CA ASP A 41 6.08 -10.58 -5.13
C ASP A 41 6.70 -9.20 -4.84
N ARG A 42 6.83 -8.82 -3.55
CA ARG A 42 7.53 -7.59 -3.17
C ARG A 42 8.99 -7.66 -3.60
N LYS A 43 9.40 -6.70 -4.42
CA LYS A 43 10.74 -6.58 -5.01
C LYS A 43 11.23 -5.14 -4.86
N TYR A 44 12.55 -4.97 -4.85
CA TYR A 44 13.19 -3.65 -4.78
C TYR A 44 13.98 -3.34 -6.04
N GLY A 45 14.23 -2.06 -6.32
CA GLY A 45 15.20 -1.66 -7.32
C GLY A 45 15.95 -0.41 -6.89
N ASP A 46 17.09 -0.21 -7.51
CA ASP A 46 18.00 0.88 -7.20
C ASP A 46 18.19 1.73 -8.46
N HIS A 47 17.67 2.96 -8.45
CA HIS A 47 17.97 3.95 -9.48
C HIS A 47 19.24 4.69 -9.12
N SER A 48 20.12 4.87 -10.10
CA SER A 48 21.41 5.57 -10.03
C SER A 48 21.58 6.67 -11.11
N GLY A 49 20.52 6.92 -11.90
CA GLY A 49 20.49 7.96 -12.93
C GLY A 49 20.76 9.37 -12.39
N ASN A 50 21.29 10.26 -13.24
CA ASN A 50 21.63 11.65 -12.88
C ASN A 50 22.45 11.80 -11.57
N ARG A 51 23.32 10.82 -11.25
CA ARG A 51 24.18 10.80 -10.04
C ARG A 51 23.41 10.80 -8.71
N VAL A 52 22.17 10.31 -8.68
CA VAL A 52 21.36 10.11 -7.48
C VAL A 52 21.13 8.61 -7.31
N LEU A 53 21.55 8.03 -6.18
CA LEU A 53 21.26 6.63 -5.86
C LEU A 53 20.06 6.55 -4.90
N CYS A 54 19.00 5.88 -5.33
CA CYS A 54 17.78 5.71 -4.56
C CYS A 54 17.21 4.30 -4.73
N ARG A 55 17.04 3.59 -3.62
CA ARG A 55 16.22 2.39 -3.52
C ARG A 55 14.73 2.73 -3.54
N PHE A 56 13.94 1.89 -4.18
CA PHE A 56 12.48 1.92 -4.14
C PHE A 56 11.93 0.51 -4.27
N PHE A 57 10.62 0.35 -4.06
CA PHE A 57 9.94 -0.92 -3.97
C PHE A 57 8.68 -0.93 -4.84
N ASN A 58 8.33 -2.09 -5.39
CA ASN A 58 7.16 -2.25 -6.26
C ASN A 58 5.82 -2.21 -5.50
N PHE A 59 5.85 -2.11 -4.17
CA PHE A 59 4.69 -1.84 -3.32
C PHE A 59 4.62 -0.36 -2.89
N GLY A 60 5.36 0.54 -3.53
CA GLY A 60 5.21 2.00 -3.39
C GLY A 60 6.22 2.69 -2.49
N GLY A 61 7.00 1.94 -1.71
CA GLY A 61 8.07 2.52 -0.88
C GLY A 61 9.19 3.16 -1.70
N ILE A 62 9.67 4.32 -1.28
CA ILE A 62 10.81 5.05 -1.85
C ILE A 62 11.76 5.40 -0.72
N GLY A 63 12.97 4.83 -0.77
CA GLY A 63 13.89 4.85 0.35
C GLY A 63 13.52 3.83 1.43
N ASP A 64 14.53 3.49 2.22
CA ASP A 64 14.48 2.60 3.37
C ASP A 64 15.53 3.08 4.38
N ALA A 65 15.09 3.28 5.61
CA ALA A 65 15.90 3.69 6.75
C ALA A 65 17.09 2.75 7.03
N SER A 66 16.94 1.48 6.70
CA SER A 66 17.97 0.45 6.89
C SER A 66 18.95 0.36 5.73
N SER A 67 18.70 1.07 4.63
CA SER A 67 19.51 1.04 3.42
C SER A 67 20.44 2.27 3.29
N PRO A 68 21.73 2.07 3.01
CA PRO A 68 22.64 3.17 2.67
C PRO A 68 22.39 3.76 1.28
N PHE A 69 21.38 3.27 0.55
CA PHE A 69 21.11 3.61 -0.85
C PHE A 69 19.86 4.49 -1.02
N SER A 70 19.40 5.17 0.04
CA SER A 70 18.14 5.92 0.04
C SER A 70 18.36 7.41 -0.19
N GLY A 71 18.31 7.84 -1.46
CA GLY A 71 18.42 9.26 -1.83
C GLY A 71 19.83 9.84 -1.67
N VAL A 72 20.86 9.06 -1.99
CA VAL A 72 22.26 9.48 -1.93
C VAL A 72 22.59 10.42 -3.09
N TYR A 73 23.02 11.64 -2.77
CA TYR A 73 23.52 12.59 -3.75
C TYR A 73 24.74 13.37 -3.21
N PRO A 74 25.78 13.58 -4.03
CA PRO A 74 26.09 12.81 -5.24
C PRO A 74 26.37 11.34 -4.89
N ILE A 75 26.15 10.42 -5.83
CA ILE A 75 26.58 9.01 -5.66
C ILE A 75 28.05 8.94 -5.21
N GLY A 76 28.32 8.10 -4.21
CA GLY A 76 29.63 7.95 -3.60
C GLY A 76 29.92 8.93 -2.44
N SER A 77 28.99 9.83 -2.09
CA SER A 77 29.14 10.73 -0.94
C SER A 77 29.10 9.99 0.41
N GLY A 78 28.45 8.83 0.47
CA GLY A 78 28.20 8.07 1.70
C GLY A 78 27.08 8.64 2.57
N TYR A 79 26.38 9.69 2.12
CA TYR A 79 25.27 10.30 2.84
C TYR A 79 23.94 9.91 2.21
N SER A 80 23.13 9.17 2.96
CA SER A 80 21.73 8.85 2.65
C SER A 80 20.82 9.91 3.25
N TYR A 81 19.89 10.44 2.46
CA TYR A 81 19.03 11.57 2.87
C TYR A 81 17.56 11.19 2.98
N PHE A 82 17.15 10.07 2.39
CA PHE A 82 15.77 9.60 2.43
C PHE A 82 15.64 8.53 3.50
N TYR A 83 14.73 8.76 4.43
CA TYR A 83 14.33 7.73 5.38
C TYR A 83 13.32 6.80 4.68
N GLU A 84 12.14 7.32 4.39
CA GLU A 84 11.08 6.61 3.69
C GLU A 84 10.08 7.63 3.11
N PHE A 85 9.62 7.39 1.89
CA PHE A 85 8.53 8.08 1.24
C PHE A 85 7.61 7.05 0.60
N THR A 86 6.34 7.40 0.45
CA THR A 86 5.38 6.54 -0.23
C THR A 86 4.23 7.39 -0.78
N PRO A 87 3.66 7.04 -1.95
CA PRO A 87 2.40 7.64 -2.34
C PRO A 87 1.30 7.26 -1.33
N VAL A 88 0.38 8.20 -1.11
CA VAL A 88 -0.80 7.97 -0.27
C VAL A 88 -2.02 8.17 -1.14
N ILE A 89 -2.89 7.16 -1.20
CA ILE A 89 -4.20 7.24 -1.82
C ILE A 89 -5.24 7.07 -0.71
N ALA A 90 -6.24 7.96 -0.70
CA ALA A 90 -7.29 7.93 0.30
C ALA A 90 -8.67 8.12 -0.34
N ALA A 91 -9.66 7.41 0.19
CA ALA A 91 -11.05 7.47 -0.27
C ALA A 91 -12.02 7.56 0.91
N SER A 92 -13.14 8.26 0.73
CA SER A 92 -14.26 8.24 1.68
C SER A 92 -15.40 7.42 1.10
N VAL A 93 -15.74 6.33 1.78
CA VAL A 93 -16.75 5.36 1.33
C VAL A 93 -17.86 5.21 2.37
N ILE A 94 -19.01 4.69 1.94
CA ILE A 94 -20.07 4.23 2.85
C ILE A 94 -19.96 2.71 2.92
N ASP A 95 -19.73 2.18 4.11
CA ASP A 95 -19.66 0.73 4.32
C ASP A 95 -21.05 0.08 4.24
N THR A 96 -21.07 -1.25 4.29
CA THR A 96 -22.30 -2.06 4.26
C THR A 96 -23.23 -1.85 5.46
N ASN A 97 -22.76 -1.18 6.53
CA ASN A 97 -23.59 -0.79 7.67
C ASN A 97 -24.12 0.65 7.54
N GLY A 98 -23.83 1.35 6.43
CA GLY A 98 -24.22 2.74 6.22
C GLY A 98 -23.32 3.75 6.91
N ILE A 99 -22.16 3.34 7.43
CA ILE A 99 -21.22 4.20 8.16
C ILE A 99 -20.19 4.76 7.18
N ARG A 100 -19.87 6.05 7.31
CA ARG A 100 -18.79 6.68 6.55
C ARG A 100 -17.44 6.19 7.06
N ARG A 101 -16.63 5.62 6.16
CA ARG A 101 -15.26 5.19 6.42
C ARG A 101 -14.28 6.01 5.57
N HIS A 102 -13.04 6.04 6.03
CA HIS A 102 -11.91 6.64 5.33
C HIS A 102 -10.86 5.56 5.16
N ILE A 103 -10.69 5.13 3.92
CA ILE A 103 -9.66 4.14 3.55
C ILE A 103 -8.43 4.93 3.15
N VAL A 104 -7.28 4.51 3.64
CA VAL A 104 -5.97 5.06 3.31
C VAL A 104 -5.08 3.88 2.94
N SER A 105 -4.45 3.97 1.78
CA SER A 105 -3.49 2.99 1.30
C SER A 105 -2.18 3.70 1.01
N ASP A 106 -1.11 3.10 1.52
CA ASP A 106 0.26 3.53 1.33
C ASP A 106 1.16 2.30 1.12
N GLY A 107 2.43 2.56 0.82
CA GLY A 107 3.47 1.57 0.59
C GLY A 107 4.60 1.67 1.60
N ALA A 108 4.28 1.86 2.89
CA ALA A 108 5.30 1.95 3.93
C ALA A 108 6.22 0.73 3.95
N VAL A 109 7.53 0.96 4.11
CA VAL A 109 8.58 -0.07 4.07
C VAL A 109 8.85 -0.59 5.47
N ALA A 110 8.91 0.29 6.46
CA ALA A 110 9.12 -0.06 7.84
C ALA A 110 7.95 -0.93 8.37
N PRO A 111 8.20 -2.17 8.84
CA PRO A 111 7.14 -3.07 9.30
C PRO A 111 6.28 -2.51 10.43
N ALA A 112 6.83 -1.59 11.25
CA ALA A 112 6.11 -0.95 12.33
C ALA A 112 5.10 0.13 11.87
N MET A 113 5.10 0.46 10.57
CA MET A 113 4.25 1.49 9.96
C MET A 113 3.13 0.91 9.08
N VAL A 114 3.06 -0.42 8.96
CA VAL A 114 2.05 -1.13 8.15
C VAL A 114 0.91 -1.57 9.05
N ASP A 115 -0.34 -1.25 8.70
CA ASP A 115 -1.51 -1.87 9.32
C ASP A 115 -1.72 -3.25 8.70
N ASP A 116 -1.90 -4.27 9.55
CA ASP A 116 -2.05 -5.65 9.11
C ASP A 116 -3.44 -6.16 9.44
N SER A 117 -3.97 -6.99 8.54
CA SER A 117 -5.14 -7.79 8.81
C SER A 117 -4.92 -8.67 10.05
N PRO A 118 -6.00 -9.15 10.68
CA PRO A 118 -5.90 -10.09 11.80
C PRO A 118 -5.15 -11.39 11.47
N GLU A 119 -5.07 -11.73 10.18
CA GLU A 119 -4.35 -12.87 9.63
C GLU A 119 -2.89 -12.54 9.26
N GLY A 120 -2.45 -11.30 9.43
CA GLY A 120 -1.10 -10.81 9.09
C GLY A 120 -0.92 -10.42 7.63
N THR A 121 -2.00 -10.10 6.92
CA THR A 121 -1.93 -9.59 5.54
C THR A 121 -1.82 -8.07 5.58
N PRO A 122 -0.80 -7.44 4.96
CA PRO A 122 -0.69 -5.99 4.91
C PRO A 122 -1.92 -5.32 4.28
N TRP A 123 -2.42 -4.26 4.92
CA TRP A 123 -3.45 -3.37 4.40
C TRP A 123 -2.81 -2.10 3.82
N GLY A 124 -2.04 -2.30 2.75
CA GLY A 124 -1.43 -1.23 1.97
C GLY A 124 -1.38 -1.63 0.50
N PHE A 125 -0.51 -0.95 -0.25
CA PHE A 125 -0.22 -1.36 -1.63
C PHE A 125 0.55 -2.68 -1.65
N GLU A 126 0.18 -3.53 -2.60
CA GLU A 126 0.89 -4.75 -2.94
C GLU A 126 1.12 -4.82 -4.45
N PRO A 127 2.25 -5.41 -4.90
CA PRO A 127 2.56 -5.48 -6.31
C PRO A 127 1.70 -6.53 -7.01
N LEU A 128 1.33 -6.23 -8.26
CA LEU A 128 0.77 -7.26 -9.14
C LEU A 128 1.90 -8.17 -9.64
N PRO A 129 1.67 -9.50 -9.64
CA PRO A 129 2.66 -10.45 -10.13
C PRO A 129 2.87 -10.35 -11.65
N GLY A 130 4.03 -10.80 -12.12
CA GLY A 130 4.33 -10.93 -13.55
C GLY A 130 4.89 -9.67 -14.22
N TYR A 131 5.17 -8.60 -13.48
CA TYR A 131 5.82 -7.39 -14.00
C TYR A 131 7.35 -7.38 -13.82
N ALA A 132 7.94 -8.47 -13.34
CA ALA A 132 9.38 -8.70 -13.22
C ALA A 132 9.66 -10.21 -13.31
N ASP A 133 10.91 -10.62 -13.53
CA ASP A 133 11.27 -12.05 -13.42
C ASP A 133 10.92 -12.55 -11.99
N PRO A 134 10.11 -13.63 -11.88
CA PRO A 134 9.71 -14.15 -10.58
C PRO A 134 10.87 -14.75 -9.77
N ASN A 135 11.98 -15.15 -10.40
CA ASN A 135 13.09 -15.89 -9.80
C ASN A 135 14.19 -15.00 -9.19
N GLN A 136 13.89 -13.73 -8.95
CA GLN A 136 14.82 -12.76 -8.38
C GLN A 136 14.14 -11.82 -7.37
N GLU A 137 14.93 -11.05 -6.63
CA GLU A 137 14.41 -10.08 -5.65
C GLU A 137 14.25 -8.66 -6.20
N HIS A 138 14.68 -8.43 -7.45
CA HIS A 138 14.68 -7.11 -8.06
C HIS A 138 13.49 -6.92 -9.01
N LEU A 139 12.97 -5.70 -9.07
CA LEU A 139 11.94 -5.32 -10.03
C LEU A 139 12.53 -5.10 -11.43
N ALA A 140 11.66 -4.99 -12.44
CA ALA A 140 12.13 -4.82 -13.81
C ALA A 140 12.74 -3.43 -14.02
N MET A 141 13.98 -3.44 -14.52
CA MET A 141 14.84 -2.28 -14.74
C MET A 141 15.20 -2.17 -16.21
N SER A 142 15.14 -0.97 -16.78
CA SER A 142 15.33 -0.76 -18.22
C SER A 142 16.72 -1.10 -18.76
N ASP A 143 17.71 -1.15 -17.87
CA ASP A 143 19.12 -1.44 -18.13
C ASP A 143 19.53 -2.86 -17.73
N ASP A 144 18.58 -3.69 -17.31
CA ASP A 144 18.77 -5.09 -16.94
C ASP A 144 17.69 -5.96 -17.60
N GLU A 145 17.97 -6.50 -18.79
CA GLU A 145 17.01 -7.31 -19.55
C GLU A 145 16.66 -8.63 -18.82
N ASP A 146 17.57 -9.15 -18.00
CA ASP A 146 17.33 -10.38 -17.22
C ASP A 146 16.29 -10.13 -16.10
N SER A 147 16.06 -8.88 -15.72
CA SER A 147 15.05 -8.51 -14.74
C SER A 147 13.61 -8.51 -15.28
N TRP A 148 13.44 -8.62 -16.59
CA TRP A 148 12.13 -8.48 -17.25
C TRP A 148 11.33 -9.78 -17.15
N PRO A 149 10.00 -9.71 -17.08
CA PRO A 149 9.18 -10.91 -17.20
C PRO A 149 9.27 -11.47 -18.63
N ALA A 150 9.01 -12.77 -18.78
CA ALA A 150 8.97 -13.41 -20.11
C ALA A 150 7.92 -12.78 -21.04
N SER A 151 6.84 -12.25 -20.46
CA SER A 151 5.78 -11.52 -21.18
C SER A 151 5.18 -10.46 -20.26
N TRP A 152 4.88 -9.27 -20.79
CA TRP A 152 4.31 -8.17 -20.02
C TRP A 152 2.79 -8.29 -19.90
N PRO A 153 2.21 -8.38 -18.68
CA PRO A 153 0.77 -8.64 -18.51
C PRO A 153 -0.17 -7.63 -19.17
N ASN A 154 0.29 -6.39 -19.37
CA ASN A 154 -0.47 -5.28 -19.96
C ASN A 154 -0.10 -4.96 -21.41
N ARG A 155 0.66 -5.82 -22.08
CA ARG A 155 1.07 -5.65 -23.49
C ARG A 155 0.69 -6.87 -24.31
N ALA A 156 0.80 -6.73 -25.64
CA ALA A 156 0.68 -7.84 -26.57
C ALA A 156 2.03 -8.57 -26.69
N ASP A 157 1.99 -9.84 -27.11
CA ASP A 157 3.14 -10.75 -27.24
C ASP A 157 4.30 -10.19 -28.07
N ASP A 158 4.04 -9.22 -28.96
CA ASP A 158 5.11 -8.57 -29.74
C ASP A 158 6.03 -7.68 -28.88
N TRP A 159 5.69 -7.43 -27.61
CA TRP A 159 6.51 -6.73 -26.62
C TRP A 159 7.44 -7.65 -25.83
N ASP A 160 7.32 -8.97 -25.98
CA ASP A 160 8.17 -9.92 -25.26
C ASP A 160 9.64 -9.67 -25.61
N GLY A 161 10.50 -9.62 -24.59
CA GLY A 161 11.91 -9.26 -24.75
C GLY A 161 12.16 -7.79 -25.13
N SER A 162 11.18 -6.90 -25.00
CA SER A 162 11.33 -5.45 -25.18
C SER A 162 10.98 -4.69 -23.91
N TRP A 163 11.65 -3.55 -23.66
CA TRP A 163 11.34 -2.70 -22.51
C TRP A 163 9.89 -2.18 -22.54
N ASN A 164 9.19 -2.25 -21.40
CA ASN A 164 7.84 -1.71 -21.22
C ASN A 164 7.86 -0.19 -21.00
N GLY A 165 8.46 0.54 -21.93
CA GLY A 165 8.57 1.99 -21.86
C GLY A 165 7.21 2.67 -22.03
N GLN A 166 6.96 3.72 -21.24
CA GLN A 166 5.73 4.52 -21.30
C GLN A 166 5.42 5.05 -22.71
N TYR A 167 6.46 5.29 -23.52
CA TYR A 167 6.35 5.90 -24.87
C TYR A 167 6.75 4.95 -26.01
N GLY A 168 6.85 3.65 -25.74
CA GLY A 168 7.21 2.62 -26.72
C GLY A 168 8.23 1.61 -26.19
N LYS A 169 8.68 0.73 -27.08
CA LYS A 169 9.65 -0.35 -26.81
C LYS A 169 11.10 0.16 -26.70
N TYR A 170 11.32 1.24 -25.97
CA TYR A 170 12.66 1.84 -25.77
C TYR A 170 12.71 2.66 -24.48
N THR A 171 13.90 2.74 -23.90
CA THR A 171 14.20 3.55 -22.72
C THR A 171 14.43 5.02 -23.11
N ARG A 172 13.89 5.97 -22.35
CA ARG A 172 14.11 7.42 -22.54
C ARG A 172 14.99 8.06 -21.48
N ALA A 173 14.87 7.63 -20.23
CA ALA A 173 15.70 8.12 -19.15
C ALA A 173 17.03 7.37 -19.06
N ASP A 174 17.94 7.82 -18.19
CA ASP A 174 19.16 7.07 -17.85
C ASP A 174 18.81 5.67 -17.34
N GLN A 175 17.74 5.58 -16.53
CA GLN A 175 17.14 4.35 -16.04
C GLN A 175 15.63 4.55 -15.87
N GLU A 176 14.87 3.50 -16.17
CA GLU A 176 13.43 3.41 -15.93
C GLU A 176 13.13 2.10 -15.20
N SER A 177 12.05 2.09 -14.44
CA SER A 177 11.48 0.89 -13.81
C SER A 177 10.00 0.82 -14.12
N TYR A 178 9.44 -0.38 -14.24
CA TYR A 178 8.02 -0.56 -14.47
C TYR A 178 7.43 -1.60 -13.52
N PHE A 179 6.36 -1.24 -12.84
CA PHE A 179 5.58 -2.15 -11.99
C PHE A 179 4.15 -1.63 -11.87
N VAL A 180 3.25 -2.51 -11.43
CA VAL A 180 1.87 -2.17 -11.10
C VAL A 180 1.62 -2.65 -9.68
N MET A 181 0.89 -1.84 -8.90
CA MET A 181 0.49 -2.16 -7.55
C MET A 181 -0.96 -1.71 -7.33
N ASP A 182 -1.65 -2.38 -6.44
CA ASP A 182 -3.02 -2.06 -6.03
C ASP A 182 -3.16 -2.24 -4.50
N ASP A 183 -4.30 -1.81 -3.94
CA ASP A 183 -4.63 -2.07 -2.54
C ASP A 183 -5.65 -3.22 -2.39
N TYR A 184 -5.62 -4.20 -3.30
CA TYR A 184 -6.60 -5.28 -3.36
C TYR A 184 -6.70 -6.12 -2.07
N TYR A 185 -5.65 -6.10 -1.27
CA TYR A 185 -5.57 -6.82 0.00
C TYR A 185 -6.12 -6.01 1.18
N ASN A 186 -6.31 -4.70 1.03
CA ASN A 186 -6.92 -3.83 2.02
C ASN A 186 -8.43 -4.08 2.12
N ASN A 187 -8.82 -4.89 3.10
CA ASN A 187 -10.20 -5.24 3.41
C ASN A 187 -10.62 -4.78 4.81
N GLU A 188 -9.99 -3.72 5.32
CA GLU A 188 -10.24 -3.17 6.66
C GLU A 188 -11.72 -2.87 6.90
N PHE A 189 -12.42 -2.38 5.87
CA PHE A 189 -13.84 -2.05 5.93
C PHE A 189 -14.65 -2.85 4.92
N ALA A 190 -15.86 -3.25 5.31
CA ALA A 190 -16.78 -3.97 4.44
C ALA A 190 -17.51 -3.01 3.49
N PHE A 191 -16.84 -2.56 2.42
CA PHE A 191 -17.39 -1.72 1.35
C PHE A 191 -17.35 -2.44 -0.02
N PHE A 192 -18.03 -1.85 -1.02
CA PHE A 192 -17.96 -2.27 -2.41
C PHE A 192 -17.67 -1.04 -3.28
N PRO A 193 -16.64 -1.07 -4.16
CA PRO A 193 -16.22 0.10 -4.94
C PRO A 193 -17.31 0.61 -5.89
N ASP A 194 -18.04 -0.30 -6.53
CA ASP A 194 -19.17 0.05 -7.40
C ASP A 194 -20.35 -0.93 -7.29
N SER A 195 -21.42 -0.66 -8.07
CA SER A 195 -22.63 -1.50 -8.08
C SER A 195 -22.46 -2.86 -8.77
N ASN A 196 -21.46 -3.02 -9.64
CA ASN A 196 -21.12 -4.29 -10.28
C ASN A 196 -20.37 -5.22 -9.32
N ASP A 197 -19.75 -4.67 -8.28
CA ASP A 197 -19.07 -5.43 -7.22
C ASP A 197 -20.01 -5.83 -6.09
N ALA A 198 -21.25 -5.33 -6.08
CA ALA A 198 -22.22 -5.59 -5.03
C ALA A 198 -22.46 -7.11 -4.82
N GLY A 199 -22.10 -7.60 -3.64
CA GLY A 199 -22.24 -9.02 -3.27
C GLY A 199 -21.10 -9.93 -3.74
N GLN A 200 -20.12 -9.41 -4.50
CA GLN A 200 -18.91 -10.13 -4.88
C GLN A 200 -17.83 -9.93 -3.81
N VAL A 201 -17.78 -10.83 -2.82
CA VAL A 201 -16.85 -10.72 -1.67
C VAL A 201 -15.38 -10.64 -2.11
N GLU A 202 -15.05 -11.26 -3.25
CA GLU A 202 -13.71 -11.21 -3.84
C GLU A 202 -13.37 -9.82 -4.41
N ARG A 203 -14.35 -9.02 -4.83
CA ARG A 203 -14.17 -7.67 -5.41
C ARG A 203 -14.42 -6.53 -4.43
N ARG A 204 -14.26 -6.79 -3.13
CA ARG A 204 -14.47 -5.78 -2.08
C ARG A 204 -13.35 -4.75 -1.97
N ALA A 205 -12.23 -4.99 -2.64
CA ALA A 205 -11.06 -4.15 -2.50
C ALA A 205 -11.03 -3.04 -3.54
N GLY A 206 -10.34 -1.96 -3.19
CA GLY A 206 -10.15 -0.79 -4.04
C GLY A 206 -9.46 -1.13 -5.36
N LEU A 207 -9.50 -0.15 -6.26
CA LEU A 207 -9.00 -0.22 -7.63
C LEU A 207 -7.59 -0.81 -7.75
#